data_AF-A0A937FTM7-F1
#
_entry.id   AF-A0A937FTM7-F1
#
_cell.length_a   1.000
_cell.length_b   1.000
_cell.length_c   1.000
_cell.angle_alpha   90.00
_cell.angle_beta   90.00
_cell.angle_gamma   90.00
#
_symmetry.space_group_name_H-M   'P 1'
#
loop_
_entity.id
_entity.type
_entity.pdbx_description
1 polymer ?
#
loop_
_entity_poly.entity_id
_entity_poly.type
_entity_poly.pdbx_seq_one_letter_code
_entity_poly.pdbx_strand_id
1 'polypeptide(L)' 'MKEFKLNITLTAKDENEAAQVKGAFETMIKNFKAQGIIKMEKIFKTDAFVRNMVKLKVK' A
#
# COMPACT_ATOMS: atom_id res chain seq x y z
N MET A 1 -10.61 20.94 0.17
CA MET A 1 -9.76 19.72 0.12
C MET A 1 -8.51 20.07 -0.66
N LYS A 2 -7.32 19.62 -0.25
CA LYS A 2 -6.08 19.84 -1.02
C LYS A 2 -5.85 18.62 -1.91
N GLU A 3 -5.93 18.82 -3.22
CA GLU A 3 -5.51 17.82 -4.20
C GLU A 3 -3.99 17.90 -4.36
N PHE A 4 -3.34 16.74 -4.39
CA PHE A 4 -1.91 16.65 -4.65
C PHE A 4 -1.64 15.47 -5.57
N LYS A 5 -0.69 15.64 -6.50
CA LYS A 5 -0.23 14.58 -7.37
C LYS A 5 1.02 13.94 -6.75
N LEU A 6 1.00 12.62 -6.62
CA LEU A 6 2.11 11.85 -6.07
C LEU A 6 2.78 11.11 -7.23
N ASN A 7 3.97 11.56 -7.62
CA ASN A 7 4.76 10.93 -8.69
C ASN A 7 5.67 9.88 -8.05
N ILE A 8 5.26 8.61 -8.07
CA ILE A 8 6.04 7.49 -7.54
C ILE A 8 6.41 6.56 -8.68
N THR A 9 7.68 6.19 -8.76
CA THR A 9 8.14 5.09 -9.60
C THR A 9 8.13 3.81 -8.78
N LEU A 10 7.40 2.80 -9.26
CA LEU A 10 7.34 1.47 -8.64
C LEU A 10 8.12 0.50 -9.51
N THR A 11 8.88 -0.39 -8.87
CA THR A 11 9.62 -1.47 -9.56
C THR A 11 8.86 -2.78 -9.38
N ALA A 12 8.69 -3.49 -10.49
CA ALA A 12 8.12 -4.84 -10.54
C ALA A 12 9.04 -5.73 -11.37
N LYS A 13 8.99 -7.04 -11.14
CA LYS A 13 9.82 -8.03 -11.84
C LYS A 13 9.36 -8.26 -13.28
N ASP A 14 8.05 -8.22 -13.51
CA ASP A 14 7.43 -8.44 -14.82
C ASP A 14 6.13 -7.63 -14.98
N GLU A 15 5.55 -7.68 -16.18
CA GLU A 15 4.34 -6.92 -16.53
C GLU A 15 3.11 -7.35 -15.71
N ASN A 16 3.02 -8.64 -15.33
CA ASN A 16 1.90 -9.13 -14.53
C ASN A 16 1.99 -8.60 -13.10
N GLU A 17 3.18 -8.62 -12.49
CA GLU A 17 3.40 -8.02 -11.18
C GLU A 17 3.17 -6.50 -11.23
N ALA A 18 3.60 -5.82 -12.30
CA ALA A 18 3.35 -4.40 -12.48
C ALA A 18 1.83 -4.09 -12.50
N ALA A 19 1.04 -4.89 -13.21
CA ALA A 19 -0.42 -4.75 -13.25
C ALA A 19 -1.06 -4.99 -11.88
N GLN A 20 -0.60 -6.00 -11.13
CA GLN A 20 -1.08 -6.29 -9.78
C GLN A 20 -0.77 -5.17 -8.80
N VAL A 21 0.46 -4.65 -8.82
CA VAL A 21 0.89 -3.51 -7.99
C VAL A 21 0.03 -2.29 -8.29
N LYS A 22 -0.18 -1.98 -9.58
CA LYS A 22 -1.05 -0.87 -9.99
C LYS A 22 -2.48 -1.02 -9.45
N GLY A 23 -3.09 -2.18 -9.64
CA GLY A 23 -4.45 -2.45 -9.15
C GLY A 23 -4.58 -2.36 -7.62
N ALA A 24 -3.57 -2.82 -6.89
CA ALA A 24 -3.52 -2.70 -5.43
C ALA A 24 -3.51 -1.23 -4.98
N PHE A 25 -2.69 -0.38 -5.61
CA PHE A 25 -2.63 1.05 -5.31
C PHE A 25 -3.95 1.77 -5.65
N GLU A 26 -4.54 1.48 -6.80
CA GLU A 26 -5.84 2.06 -7.19
C GLU A 26 -6.94 1.68 -6.19
N THR A 27 -6.96 0.42 -5.76
CA THR A 27 -7.89 -0.08 -4.73
C THR A 27 -7.67 0.63 -3.40
N MET A 28 -6.41 0.84 -3.00
CA MET A 28 -6.06 1.56 -1.78
C MET A 28 -6.60 2.99 -1.79
N ILE A 29 -6.36 3.72 -2.89
CA ILE A 29 -6.79 5.11 -3.04
C ILE A 29 -8.32 5.22 -3.03
N LYS A 30 -9.01 4.34 -3.78
CA LYS A 30 -10.48 4.38 -3.92
C LYS A 30 -11.21 4.03 -2.62
N ASN A 31 -10.81 2.94 -1.96
CA ASN A 31 -11.57 2.39 -0.84
C ASN A 31 -11.14 2.98 0.51
N PHE A 32 -9.84 3.16 0.73
CA PHE A 32 -9.32 3.57 2.03
C PHE A 32 -9.11 5.08 2.12
N LYS A 33 -9.00 5.77 0.98
CA LYS A 33 -8.71 7.21 0.88
C LYS A 33 -7.40 7.56 1.62
N ALA A 34 -7.01 8.83 1.61
CA ALA A 34 -5.78 9.28 2.27
C ALA A 34 -5.74 8.93 3.78
N GLN A 35 -6.86 9.06 4.49
CA GLN A 35 -6.93 8.76 5.92
C GLN A 35 -6.72 7.27 6.23
N GLY A 36 -7.29 6.36 5.43
CA GLY A 36 -7.12 4.93 5.64
C GLY A 36 -5.70 4.48 5.35
N ILE A 37 -5.08 5.03 4.30
CA ILE A 37 -3.66 4.77 3.98
C ILE A 37 -2.76 5.19 5.15
N ILE A 38 -2.97 6.39 5.71
CA ILE A 38 -2.22 6.87 6.89
C ILE A 38 -2.45 5.96 8.12
N LYS A 39 -3.69 5.54 8.38
CA LYS A 39 -3.98 4.65 9.51
C LYS A 39 -3.32 3.29 9.37
N MET A 40 -3.35 2.70 8.18
CA MET A 40 -2.70 1.41 7.91
C MET A 40 -1.18 1.51 8.09
N GLU A 41 -0.56 2.60 7.60
CA GLU A 41 0.86 2.85 7.80
C GLU A 41 1.23 2.99 9.28
N LYS A 42 0.43 3.72 10.06
CA LYS A 42 0.58 3.80 11.52
C LYS A 42 0.48 2.43 12.18
N ILE A 43 -0.58 1.66 11.90
CA ILE A 43 -0.79 0.32 12.48
C ILE A 43 0.41 -0.58 12.17
N PHE A 44 0.86 -0.62 10.91
CA PHE A 44 2.01 -1.44 10.53
C PHE A 44 3.31 -1.05 11.26
N LYS A 45 3.50 0.24 11.57
CA LYS A 45 4.67 0.73 12.31
C LYS A 45 4.57 0.45 13.81
N THR A 46 3.40 0.67 14.40
CA THR A 46 3.21 0.63 15.87
C THR A 46 2.88 -0.77 16.39
N ASP A 47 2.23 -1.60 15.59
CA ASP A 47 1.77 -2.93 15.99
C ASP A 47 2.75 -4.01 15.50
N ALA A 48 3.48 -4.59 16.45
CA ALA A 48 4.46 -5.65 16.17
C ALA A 48 3.79 -6.96 15.71
N PHE A 49 2.58 -7.26 16.18
CA PHE A 49 1.84 -8.45 15.78
C PHE A 49 1.43 -8.35 14.31
N VAL A 50 0.80 -7.23 13.92
CA VAL A 50 0.41 -6.99 12.52
C VAL A 50 1.63 -7.04 11.60
N ARG A 51 2.73 -6.39 11.97
CA ARG A 51 3.98 -6.41 11.19
C ARG A 51 4.53 -7.82 11.01
N ASN A 52 4.56 -8.62 12.08
CA ASN A 52 5.06 -9.99 12.02
C ASN A 52 4.15 -10.89 11.20
N MET A 53 2.83 -10.75 11.33
CA MET A 53 1.84 -11.48 10.54
C MET A 53 2.02 -11.21 9.04
N VAL A 54 2.14 -9.93 8.64
CA VAL A 54 2.37 -9.57 7.23
C VAL A 54 3.68 -10.15 6.72
N LYS A 55 4.78 -10.04 7.48
CA LYS A 55 6.07 -10.61 7.09
C LYS A 55 6.03 -12.13 6.90
N LEU A 56 5.25 -12.85 7.70
CA LEU A 56 5.08 -14.30 7.58
C LEU A 56 4.30 -14.70 6.32
N LYS A 57 3.35 -13.86 5.88
CA LYS A 57 2.51 -14.13 4.70
C LYS A 57 3.15 -13.74 3.37
N VAL A 58 4.19 -12.92 3.41
CA VAL A 58 4.99 -12.51 2.25
C VAL A 58 6.17 -13.46 2.00
N LYS A 59 6.51 -14.28 3.00
CA LYS A 59 7.49 -15.38 2.90
C LYS A 59 6.85 -16.62 2.31
#